data_AF-A0A965GEX5-F1
#
_entry.id   AF-A0A965GEX5-F1
#
_cell.length_a   1.000
_cell.length_b   1.000
_cell.length_c   1.000
_cell.angle_alpha   90.00
_cell.angle_beta   90.00
_cell.angle_gamma   90.00
#
_symmetry.space_group_name_H-M   'P 1'
#
loop_
_entity.id
_entity.type
_entity.pdbx_description
1 polymer ?
#
loop_
_entity_poly.entity_id
_entity_poly.type
_entity_poly.pdbx_seq_one_letter_code
_entity_poly.pdbx_strand_id
1 'polypeptide(L)'
;MAALLETKRPSEILADEVLERSGVSKGSMYHHFEDLQELVETAQIFRYSKWIDSSIDFLAMYVATARNKKEVRDALYKLTMLTQADDRKDARAERAQALAACFNNPRMAKQMGEETQRLTDSIADVTEEVKNKGLFRADVHAQALATFIQAYTLGKLVNDYNPTKVSEDDWNQFIMNIVDN
;
A
#
# COMPACT_ATOMS: atom_id res chain seq x y z
N MET A 1 3.05 10.63 15.91
CA MET A 1 3.43 11.20 14.60
C MET A 1 2.42 10.90 13.49
N ALA A 2 2.19 9.64 13.11
CA ALA A 2 1.32 9.28 11.97
C ALA A 2 -0.08 9.93 12.01
N ALA A 3 -0.70 10.06 13.18
CA ALA A 3 -2.00 10.70 13.30
C ALA A 3 -1.97 12.24 13.15
N LEU A 4 -0.81 12.91 13.13
CA LEU A 4 -0.72 14.36 12.84
C LEU A 4 -0.82 14.61 11.34
N LEU A 5 -0.37 13.65 10.52
CA LEU A 5 -0.49 13.68 9.07
C LEU A 5 -1.94 13.50 8.57
N GLU A 6 -2.90 13.22 9.46
CA GLU A 6 -4.33 13.19 9.12
C GLU A 6 -4.92 14.60 9.00
N THR A 7 -4.32 15.57 9.67
CA THR A 7 -4.86 16.93 9.79
C THR A 7 -3.90 18.01 9.35
N LYS A 8 -2.63 17.67 9.09
CA LYS A 8 -1.57 18.62 8.71
C LYS A 8 -0.72 18.10 7.56
N ARG A 9 -0.21 19.03 6.76
CA ARG A 9 0.81 18.71 5.75
C ARG A 9 2.13 18.37 6.45
N PRO A 10 2.97 17.49 5.86
CA PRO A 10 4.30 17.14 6.40
C PRO A 10 5.13 18.37 6.81
N SER A 11 5.12 19.43 5.99
CA SER A 11 5.88 20.67 6.23
C SER A 11 5.31 21.57 7.34
N GLU A 12 4.12 21.28 7.86
CA GLU A 12 3.46 22.06 8.91
C GLU A 12 3.60 21.44 10.30
N ILE A 13 4.22 20.27 10.39
CA ILE A 13 4.40 19.57 11.66
C ILE A 13 5.58 20.17 12.41
N LEU A 14 5.34 20.55 13.66
CA LEU A 14 6.35 21.10 14.55
C LEU A 14 6.81 20.05 15.57
N ALA A 15 8.09 20.11 15.97
CA ALA A 15 8.65 19.18 16.96
C ALA A 15 7.88 19.21 18.29
N ASP A 16 7.50 20.39 18.76
CA ASP A 16 6.80 20.52 20.05
C ASP A 16 5.44 19.82 20.04
N GLU A 17 4.71 19.86 18.91
CA GLU A 17 3.44 19.15 18.75
C GLU A 17 3.62 17.63 18.76
N VAL A 18 4.72 17.15 18.17
CA VAL A 18 5.08 15.73 18.20
C VAL A 18 5.33 15.29 19.64
N LEU A 19 6.13 16.05 20.39
CA LEU A 19 6.48 15.74 21.78
C LEU A 19 5.26 15.79 22.70
N GLU A 20 4.44 16.84 22.58
CA GLU A 20 3.21 16.98 23.35
C GLU A 20 2.25 15.82 23.11
N ARG A 21 2.04 15.45 21.84
CA ARG A 21 1.07 14.40 21.49
C ARG A 21 1.57 12.99 21.77
N SER A 22 2.87 12.75 21.69
CA SER A 22 3.46 11.43 21.94
C SER A 22 3.82 11.18 23.40
N GLY A 23 3.98 12.24 24.19
CA GLY A 23 4.48 12.16 25.57
C GLY A 23 5.96 11.76 25.68
N VAL A 24 6.68 11.64 24.56
CA VAL A 24 8.10 11.30 24.57
C VAL A 24 8.96 12.54 24.82
N SER A 25 10.12 12.37 25.43
CA SER A 25 11.06 13.47 25.62
C SER A 25 11.77 13.83 24.33
N LYS A 26 12.22 15.09 24.23
CA LYS A 26 13.04 15.56 23.10
C LYS A 26 14.28 14.69 22.88
N GLY A 27 14.96 14.31 23.97
CA GLY A 27 16.15 13.45 23.90
C GLY A 27 15.84 12.04 23.38
N SER A 28 14.69 11.47 23.75
CA SER A 28 14.24 10.17 23.22
C SER A 28 13.93 10.26 21.73
N MET A 29 13.20 11.29 21.29
CA MET A 29 12.89 11.48 19.86
C MET A 29 14.17 11.54 19.01
N TYR A 30 15.13 12.37 19.38
CA TYR A 30 16.39 12.52 18.64
C TYR A 30 17.39 11.38 18.87
N HIS A 31 17.09 10.42 19.74
CA HIS A 31 17.84 9.16 19.82
C HIS A 31 17.42 8.18 18.73
N HIS A 32 16.15 8.23 18.32
CA HIS A 32 15.58 7.35 17.30
C HIS A 32 15.61 7.95 15.89
N PHE A 33 15.64 9.28 15.79
CA PHE A 33 15.63 10.02 14.52
C PHE A 33 16.72 11.09 14.53
N GLU A 34 17.44 11.22 13.42
CA GLU A 34 18.45 12.24 13.16
C GLU A 34 17.87 13.65 13.32
N ASP A 35 16.68 13.88 12.75
CA ASP A 35 15.98 15.15 12.79
C ASP A 35 14.45 14.96 12.75
N LEU A 36 13.69 16.05 12.91
CA LEU A 36 12.22 16.02 12.79
C LEU A 36 11.79 15.55 11.41
N GLN A 37 12.56 15.88 10.37
CA GLN A 37 12.23 15.60 8.99
C GLN A 37 12.34 14.09 8.71
N GLU A 38 13.30 13.37 9.29
CA GLU A 38 13.39 11.91 9.21
C GLU A 38 12.20 11.23 9.91
N LEU A 39 11.76 11.77 11.05
CA LEU A 39 10.54 11.29 11.71
C LEU A 39 9.30 11.51 10.82
N VAL A 40 9.20 12.65 10.14
CA VAL A 40 8.11 12.95 9.19
C VAL A 40 8.15 12.00 7.99
N GLU A 41 9.32 11.73 7.43
CA GLU A 41 9.54 10.78 6.34
C GLU A 41 9.12 9.37 6.75
N THR A 42 9.62 8.90 7.89
CA THR A 42 9.29 7.58 8.45
C THR A 42 7.78 7.44 8.68
N ALA A 43 7.13 8.48 9.19
CA ALA A 43 5.69 8.45 9.41
C ALA A 43 4.87 8.44 8.11
N GLN A 44 5.33 9.12 7.06
CA GLN A 44 4.70 9.05 5.73
C GLN A 44 4.84 7.65 5.12
N ILE A 45 6.03 7.05 5.21
CA ILE A 45 6.29 5.69 4.74
C ILE A 45 5.43 4.67 5.51
N PHE A 46 5.35 4.81 6.83
CA PHE A 46 4.48 3.96 7.66
C PHE A 46 3.01 4.04 7.24
N ARG A 47 2.51 5.25 6.94
CA ARG A 47 1.11 5.43 6.48
C ARG A 47 0.89 4.87 5.08
N TYR A 48 1.88 5.02 4.19
CA TYR A 48 1.90 4.40 2.87
C TYR A 48 1.76 2.87 2.96
N SER A 49 2.56 2.23 3.81
CA SER A 49 2.63 0.77 3.91
C SER A 49 1.48 0.14 4.68
N LYS A 50 0.96 0.79 5.72
CA LYS A 50 -0.11 0.26 6.60
C LYS A 50 -1.27 -0.43 5.86
N TRP A 51 -1.78 0.19 4.79
CA TRP A 51 -2.90 -0.37 4.03
C TRP A 51 -2.48 -1.50 3.08
N ILE A 52 -1.22 -1.49 2.63
CA ILE A 52 -0.65 -2.56 1.81
C ILE A 52 -0.41 -3.78 2.70
N ASP A 53 0.15 -3.58 3.90
CA ASP A 53 0.29 -4.64 4.91
C ASP A 53 -1.04 -5.27 5.27
N SER A 54 -2.10 -4.47 5.46
CA SER A 54 -3.45 -5.01 5.69
C SER A 54 -3.95 -5.89 4.52
N SER A 55 -3.52 -5.59 3.29
CA SER A 55 -3.84 -6.39 2.11
C SER A 55 -2.99 -7.66 2.05
N ILE A 56 -1.71 -7.57 2.42
CA ILE A 56 -0.80 -8.72 2.55
C ILE A 56 -1.31 -9.69 3.61
N ASP A 57 -1.74 -9.21 4.78
CA ASP A 57 -2.34 -10.03 5.84
C ASP A 57 -3.57 -10.77 5.34
N PHE A 58 -4.44 -10.09 4.57
CA PHE A 58 -5.59 -10.73 3.94
C PHE A 58 -5.16 -11.81 2.94
N LEU A 59 -4.18 -11.52 2.07
CA LEU A 59 -3.66 -12.46 1.09
C LEU A 59 -3.07 -13.70 1.78
N ALA A 60 -2.23 -13.53 2.79
CA ALA A 60 -1.66 -14.61 3.58
C ALA A 60 -2.74 -15.43 4.30
N MET A 61 -3.79 -14.79 4.81
CA MET A 61 -4.84 -15.48 5.55
C MET A 61 -5.81 -16.26 4.66
N TYR A 62 -6.18 -15.72 3.49
CA TYR A 62 -7.27 -16.26 2.68
C TYR A 62 -6.84 -16.80 1.31
N VAL A 63 -5.83 -16.19 0.68
CA VAL A 63 -5.34 -16.62 -0.63
C VAL A 63 -4.31 -17.73 -0.46
N ALA A 64 -3.31 -17.52 0.40
CA ALA A 64 -2.29 -18.52 0.65
C ALA A 64 -2.91 -19.80 1.25
N THR A 65 -3.88 -19.71 2.16
CA THR A 65 -4.48 -20.90 2.81
C THR A 65 -5.56 -21.62 1.97
N ALA A 66 -5.88 -21.10 0.78
CA ALA A 66 -6.89 -21.67 -0.10
C ALA A 66 -6.57 -23.11 -0.53
N ARG A 67 -7.62 -23.91 -0.71
CA ARG A 67 -7.54 -25.35 -1.04
C ARG A 67 -7.92 -25.65 -2.49
N ASN A 68 -8.53 -24.70 -3.18
CA ASN A 68 -8.96 -24.84 -4.55
C ASN A 68 -8.98 -23.47 -5.25
N LYS A 69 -9.05 -23.48 -6.58
CA LYS A 69 -9.03 -22.26 -7.41
C LYS A 69 -10.21 -21.33 -7.12
N LYS A 70 -11.37 -21.88 -6.74
CA LYS A 70 -12.56 -21.08 -6.40
C LYS A 70 -12.31 -20.24 -5.14
N GLU A 71 -11.72 -20.83 -4.10
CA GLU A 71 -11.37 -20.09 -2.88
C GLU A 71 -10.36 -18.96 -3.14
N VAL A 72 -9.34 -19.21 -3.97
CA VAL A 72 -8.39 -18.16 -4.42
C VAL A 72 -9.15 -17.03 -5.13
N ARG A 73 -10.01 -17.38 -6.09
CA ARG A 73 -10.79 -16.41 -6.86
C ARG A 73 -11.72 -15.58 -5.96
N ASP A 74 -12.47 -16.23 -5.07
CA ASP A 74 -13.40 -15.55 -4.16
C ASP A 74 -12.66 -14.61 -3.20
N ALA A 75 -11.49 -15.02 -2.70
CA ALA A 75 -10.65 -14.19 -1.85
C ALA A 75 -10.09 -12.97 -2.60
N LEU A 76 -9.56 -13.16 -3.82
CA LEU A 76 -9.08 -12.06 -4.67
C LEU A 76 -10.21 -11.10 -5.06
N TYR A 77 -11.40 -11.61 -5.36
CA TYR A 77 -12.59 -10.81 -5.63
C TYR A 77 -12.93 -9.91 -4.42
N LYS A 78 -13.00 -10.51 -3.23
CA LYS A 78 -13.27 -9.77 -1.99
C LYS A 78 -12.22 -8.70 -1.72
N LEU A 79 -10.94 -9.03 -1.88
CA LEU A 79 -9.85 -8.06 -1.69
C LEU A 79 -9.92 -6.92 -2.72
N THR A 80 -10.24 -7.24 -3.98
CA THR A 80 -10.41 -6.25 -5.05
C THR A 80 -11.52 -5.27 -4.69
N MET A 81 -12.71 -5.74 -4.33
CA MET A 81 -13.81 -4.87 -3.89
C MET A 81 -13.38 -3.94 -2.74
N LEU A 82 -12.67 -4.47 -1.73
CA LEU A 82 -12.25 -3.70 -0.55
C LEU A 82 -11.18 -2.64 -0.85
N THR A 83 -10.23 -2.96 -1.72
CA THR A 83 -9.07 -2.09 -2.01
C THR A 83 -9.39 -1.08 -3.10
N GLN A 84 -10.28 -1.44 -4.01
CA GLN A 84 -10.67 -0.60 -5.13
C GLN A 84 -11.90 0.23 -4.85
N ALA A 85 -12.57 0.12 -3.70
CA ALA A 85 -13.76 0.93 -3.40
C ALA A 85 -13.52 2.44 -3.63
N ASP A 86 -14.56 3.14 -4.10
CA ASP A 86 -14.50 4.58 -4.40
C ASP A 86 -14.23 5.43 -3.16
N ASP A 87 -14.66 4.97 -1.98
CA ASP A 87 -14.37 5.61 -0.69
C ASP A 87 -12.88 5.55 -0.30
N ARG A 88 -12.07 4.70 -0.95
CA ARG A 88 -10.62 4.61 -0.73
C ARG A 88 -9.81 5.69 -1.44
N LYS A 89 -10.44 6.65 -2.13
CA LYS A 89 -9.78 7.73 -2.86
C LYS A 89 -8.75 8.49 -2.01
N ASP A 90 -9.04 8.73 -0.73
CA ASP A 90 -8.17 9.53 0.13
C ASP A 90 -6.91 8.74 0.49
N ALA A 91 -7.04 7.42 0.71
CA ALA A 91 -5.89 6.53 0.91
C ALA A 91 -5.03 6.41 -0.35
N ARG A 92 -5.64 6.41 -1.55
CA ARG A 92 -4.90 6.45 -2.83
C ARG A 92 -4.14 7.75 -3.00
N ALA A 93 -4.77 8.89 -2.69
CA ALA A 93 -4.13 10.20 -2.75
C ALA A 93 -2.95 10.31 -1.77
N GLU A 94 -3.12 9.79 -0.55
CA GLU A 94 -2.06 9.72 0.46
C GLU A 94 -0.85 8.91 -0.04
N ARG A 95 -1.08 7.73 -0.65
CA ARG A 95 0.00 6.94 -1.25
C ARG A 95 0.73 7.70 -2.36
N ALA A 96 -0.02 8.39 -3.22
CA ALA A 96 0.56 9.21 -4.28
C ALA A 96 1.41 10.35 -3.73
N GLN A 97 0.97 11.01 -2.66
CA GLN A 97 1.73 12.06 -1.97
C GLN A 97 3.03 11.53 -1.38
N ALA A 98 3.01 10.37 -0.71
CA ALA A 98 4.22 9.76 -0.14
C ALA A 98 5.26 9.40 -1.21
N LEU A 99 4.81 8.86 -2.37
CA LEU A 99 5.70 8.58 -3.49
C LEU A 99 6.24 9.87 -4.14
N ALA A 100 5.39 10.88 -4.32
CA ALA A 100 5.80 12.18 -4.86
C ALA A 100 6.83 12.88 -3.97
N ALA A 101 6.72 12.75 -2.64
CA ALA A 101 7.68 13.29 -1.70
C ALA A 101 9.10 12.74 -1.90
N CYS A 102 9.23 11.52 -2.43
CA CYS A 102 10.52 10.90 -2.72
C CYS A 102 11.27 11.58 -3.88
N PHE A 103 10.58 12.27 -4.80
CA PHE A 103 11.20 12.82 -6.02
C PHE A 103 12.31 13.83 -5.75
N ASN A 104 12.17 14.62 -4.69
CA ASN A 104 13.15 15.63 -4.29
C ASN A 104 13.75 15.35 -2.91
N ASN A 105 13.65 14.11 -2.43
CA ASN A 105 14.13 13.70 -1.11
C ASN A 105 14.87 12.35 -1.21
N PRO A 106 16.18 12.36 -1.47
CA PRO A 106 16.97 11.13 -1.63
C PRO A 106 16.97 10.22 -0.40
N ARG A 107 16.89 10.79 0.81
CA ARG A 107 16.83 10.02 2.07
C ARG A 107 15.52 9.23 2.14
N MET A 108 14.39 9.92 1.95
CA MET A 108 13.08 9.28 1.91
C MET A 108 12.94 8.31 0.74
N ALA A 109 13.50 8.63 -0.44
CA ALA A 109 13.47 7.75 -1.60
C ALA A 109 14.17 6.41 -1.32
N LYS A 110 15.29 6.43 -0.60
CA LYS A 110 15.98 5.21 -0.16
C LYS A 110 15.10 4.39 0.78
N GLN A 111 14.56 5.01 1.84
CA GLN A 111 13.69 4.33 2.81
C GLN A 111 12.43 3.77 2.15
N MET A 112 11.81 4.52 1.23
CA MET A 112 10.65 4.07 0.46
C MET A 112 11.01 2.91 -0.48
N GLY A 113 12.20 2.91 -1.07
CA GLY A 113 12.69 1.80 -1.90
C GLY A 113 12.78 0.50 -1.11
N GLU A 114 13.37 0.54 0.09
CA GLU A 114 13.44 -0.61 0.99
C GLU A 114 12.04 -1.11 1.39
N GLU A 115 11.13 -0.21 1.74
CA GLU A 115 9.76 -0.58 2.14
C GLU A 115 8.93 -1.12 0.96
N THR A 116 9.02 -0.51 -0.22
CA THR A 116 8.31 -0.99 -1.43
C THR A 116 8.84 -2.34 -1.91
N GLN A 117 10.14 -2.61 -1.74
CA GLN A 117 10.70 -3.93 -1.97
C GLN A 117 10.08 -4.96 -1.02
N ARG A 118 10.09 -4.70 0.30
CA ARG A 118 9.47 -5.59 1.31
C ARG A 118 8.02 -5.93 0.98
N LEU A 119 7.23 -4.91 0.64
CA LEU A 119 5.81 -5.08 0.29
C LEU A 119 5.63 -5.90 -0.99
N THR A 120 6.45 -5.65 -2.01
CA THR A 120 6.41 -6.38 -3.27
C THR A 120 6.78 -7.85 -3.08
N ASP A 121 7.85 -8.11 -2.32
CA ASP A 121 8.30 -9.47 -2.01
C ASP A 121 7.22 -10.23 -1.23
N SER A 122 6.56 -9.60 -0.26
CA SER A 122 5.48 -10.23 0.51
C SER A 122 4.28 -10.67 -0.35
N ILE A 123 3.89 -9.86 -1.34
CA ILE A 123 2.82 -10.22 -2.29
C ILE A 123 3.30 -11.31 -3.26
N ALA A 124 4.56 -11.24 -3.70
CA ALA A 124 5.16 -12.24 -4.56
C ALA A 124 5.24 -13.62 -3.87
N ASP A 125 5.59 -13.67 -2.59
CA ASP A 125 5.65 -14.90 -1.80
C ASP A 125 4.28 -15.59 -1.74
N VAL A 126 3.20 -14.85 -1.48
CA VAL A 126 1.84 -15.41 -1.53
C VAL A 126 1.51 -15.94 -2.93
N THR A 127 1.95 -15.23 -3.97
CA THR A 127 1.75 -15.66 -5.36
C THR A 127 2.48 -16.98 -5.64
N GLU A 128 3.73 -17.12 -5.21
CA GLU A 128 4.47 -18.37 -5.35
C GLU A 128 3.86 -19.51 -4.54
N GLU A 129 3.31 -19.23 -3.35
CA GLU A 129 2.63 -20.24 -2.55
C GLU A 129 1.41 -20.83 -3.27
N VAL A 130 0.55 -19.99 -3.86
CA VAL A 130 -0.63 -20.50 -4.59
C VAL A 130 -0.27 -21.15 -5.91
N LYS A 131 0.83 -20.74 -6.56
CA LYS A 131 1.40 -21.43 -7.73
C LYS A 131 1.88 -22.83 -7.36
N ASN A 132 2.61 -22.97 -6.26
CA ASN A 132 3.11 -24.26 -5.77
C ASN A 132 1.97 -25.24 -5.42
N LYS A 133 0.80 -24.73 -5.04
CA LYS A 133 -0.42 -25.53 -4.81
C LYS A 133 -1.17 -25.89 -6.11
N GLY A 134 -0.71 -25.43 -7.27
CA GLY A 134 -1.39 -25.60 -8.55
C GLY A 134 -2.71 -24.82 -8.66
N LEU A 135 -2.92 -23.83 -7.78
CA LEU A 135 -4.15 -23.05 -7.69
C LEU A 135 -4.09 -21.75 -8.50
N PHE A 136 -2.91 -21.40 -9.00
CA PHE A 136 -2.68 -20.23 -9.85
C PHE A 136 -1.82 -20.60 -11.06
N ARG A 137 -1.79 -19.73 -12.08
CA ARG A 137 -1.06 -20.02 -13.32
C ARG A 137 0.45 -20.04 -13.07
N ALA A 138 1.12 -21.11 -13.51
CA ALA A 138 2.54 -21.35 -13.21
C ALA A 138 3.51 -20.45 -13.99
N ASP A 139 3.08 -19.92 -15.14
CA ASP A 139 3.84 -19.05 -16.03
C ASP A 139 3.92 -17.59 -15.55
N VAL A 140 3.13 -17.22 -14.54
CA VAL A 140 3.14 -15.86 -14.01
C VAL A 140 4.41 -15.60 -13.19
N HIS A 141 5.10 -14.51 -13.55
CA HIS A 141 6.22 -13.98 -12.78
C HIS A 141 5.70 -13.26 -11.53
N ALA A 142 5.94 -13.83 -10.34
CA ALA A 142 5.31 -13.38 -9.10
C ALA A 142 5.61 -11.92 -8.74
N GLN A 143 6.87 -11.48 -8.84
CA GLN A 143 7.20 -10.08 -8.59
C GLN A 143 6.55 -9.12 -9.61
N ALA A 144 6.38 -9.55 -10.87
CA ALA A 144 5.75 -8.69 -11.87
C ALA A 144 4.25 -8.54 -11.57
N LEU A 145 3.59 -9.62 -11.16
CA LEU A 145 2.21 -9.57 -10.69
C LEU A 145 2.08 -8.70 -9.43
N ALA A 146 2.96 -8.87 -8.45
CA ALA A 146 2.97 -8.07 -7.22
C ALA A 146 3.12 -6.57 -7.50
N THR A 147 4.03 -6.19 -8.41
CA THR A 147 4.16 -4.81 -8.86
C THR A 147 2.90 -4.34 -9.60
N PHE A 148 2.34 -5.16 -10.49
CA PHE A 148 1.11 -4.82 -11.22
C PHE A 148 -0.07 -4.55 -10.28
N ILE A 149 -0.25 -5.38 -9.24
CA ILE A 149 -1.31 -5.21 -8.22
C ILE A 149 -1.22 -3.85 -7.52
N GLN A 150 -0.01 -3.47 -7.12
CA GLN A 150 0.25 -2.17 -6.50
C GLN A 150 0.03 -1.03 -7.50
N ALA A 151 0.47 -1.22 -8.75
CA ALA A 151 0.39 -0.22 -9.81
C ALA A 151 -1.06 0.14 -10.19
N TYR A 152 -1.94 -0.85 -10.45
CA TYR A 152 -3.33 -0.51 -10.81
C TYR A 152 -4.10 0.08 -9.63
N THR A 153 -3.78 -0.34 -8.39
CA THR A 153 -4.43 0.19 -7.19
C THR A 153 -4.10 1.67 -6.99
N LEU A 154 -2.82 2.04 -7.18
CA LEU A 154 -2.43 3.45 -7.19
C LEU A 154 -3.00 4.17 -8.42
N GLY A 155 -2.96 3.52 -9.59
CA GLY A 155 -3.40 4.07 -10.87
C GLY A 155 -4.89 4.40 -10.93
N LYS A 156 -5.74 3.76 -10.11
CA LYS A 156 -7.17 4.13 -9.97
C LYS A 156 -7.36 5.60 -9.62
N LEU A 157 -6.34 6.26 -9.04
CA LEU A 157 -6.33 7.72 -8.80
C LEU A 157 -6.69 8.54 -10.05
N VAL A 158 -6.33 8.09 -11.26
CA VAL A 158 -6.75 8.76 -12.51
C VAL A 158 -8.28 8.84 -12.62
N ASN A 159 -8.97 7.76 -12.22
CA ASN A 159 -10.42 7.70 -12.22
C ASN A 159 -11.06 8.57 -11.10
N ASP A 160 -10.35 8.77 -9.98
CA ASP A 160 -10.85 9.59 -8.88
C ASP A 160 -11.09 11.05 -9.29
N TYR A 161 -10.26 11.56 -10.21
CA TYR A 161 -10.35 12.92 -10.78
C TYR A 161 -11.03 12.99 -12.14
N ASN A 162 -11.44 11.86 -12.71
CA ASN A 162 -12.11 11.83 -14.01
C ASN A 162 -13.59 12.26 -13.86
N PRO A 163 -14.08 13.30 -14.58
CA PRO A 163 -15.49 13.70 -14.54
C PRO A 163 -16.45 12.62 -15.07
N THR A 164 -15.98 11.79 -16.01
CA THR A 164 -16.71 10.65 -16.58
C THR A 164 -16.11 9.35 -16.08
N LYS A 165 -16.27 9.10 -14.77
CA LYS A 165 -15.68 7.95 -14.08
C LYS A 165 -16.07 6.62 -14.73
N VAL A 166 -15.10 5.70 -14.81
CA VAL A 166 -15.39 4.27 -14.88
C VAL A 166 -16.05 3.88 -13.56
N SER A 167 -17.15 3.13 -13.62
CA SER A 167 -17.84 2.70 -12.40
C SER A 167 -16.96 1.75 -11.58
N GLU A 168 -17.19 1.72 -10.27
CA GLU A 168 -16.50 0.77 -9.39
C GLU A 168 -16.71 -0.69 -9.85
N ASP A 169 -17.95 -1.04 -10.22
CA ASP A 169 -18.29 -2.37 -10.70
C ASP A 169 -17.56 -2.73 -12.00
N ASP A 170 -17.54 -1.83 -12.99
CA ASP A 170 -16.84 -2.07 -14.26
C ASP A 170 -15.33 -2.23 -14.03
N TRP A 171 -14.75 -1.41 -13.15
CA TRP A 171 -13.33 -1.49 -12.78
C TRP A 171 -12.97 -2.81 -12.10
N ASN A 172 -13.80 -3.24 -11.13
CA ASN A 172 -13.58 -4.48 -10.39
C ASN A 172 -13.74 -5.70 -11.31
N GLN A 173 -14.76 -5.71 -12.17
CA GLN A 173 -14.94 -6.77 -13.16
C GLN A 173 -13.76 -6.85 -14.14
N PHE A 174 -13.26 -5.70 -14.60
CA PHE A 174 -12.09 -5.66 -15.47
C PHE A 174 -10.86 -6.30 -14.81
N ILE A 175 -10.56 -5.95 -13.55
CA ILE A 175 -9.44 -6.55 -12.80
C ILE A 175 -9.62 -8.07 -12.68
N MET A 176 -10.83 -8.52 -12.33
CA MET A 176 -11.09 -9.95 -12.11
C MET A 176 -10.99 -10.78 -13.38
N ASN A 177 -11.30 -10.18 -14.55
CA ASN A 177 -11.09 -10.84 -15.84
C ASN A 177 -9.60 -11.01 -16.17
N ILE A 178 -8.72 -10.11 -15.70
CA ILE A 178 -7.26 -10.27 -15.86
C ILE A 178 -6.77 -11.45 -15.02
N VAL A 179 -7.38 -11.69 -13.85
CA VAL A 179 -7.02 -12.81 -12.97
C VAL A 179 -7.43 -14.16 -13.56
N ASP A 180 -8.54 -14.20 -14.32
CA ASP A 180 -9.10 -15.44 -14.89
C ASP A 180 -8.40 -15.93 -16.15
N ASN A 181 -7.78 -15.03 -16.92
CA ASN A 181 -7.16 -15.33 -18.20
C ASN A 181 -5.66 -15.48 -18.06
#